data_AF-A0A1C0U0Y3-F1
#
_entry.id   AF-A0A1C0U0Y3-F1
#
_cell.length_a   1.000
_cell.length_b   1.000
_cell.length_c   1.000
_cell.angle_alpha   90.00
_cell.angle_beta   90.00
_cell.angle_gamma   90.00
#
_symmetry.space_group_name_H-M   'P 1'
#
loop_
_entity.id
_entity.type
_entity.pdbx_description
1 polymer ?
#
loop_
_entity_poly.entity_id
_entity_poly.type
_entity_poly.pdbx_seq_one_letter_code
_entity_poly.pdbx_strand_id
1 'polypeptide(L)'
;MVTIRLARGGAKKRPFYQVVVTDSRSPRDGRFIERVGFFNPIATGNAEALRLDLDRIEHWIGLGATVSDRVSTLIKDAKKAA
;
A
#
# COMPACT_ATOMS: atom_id res chain seq x y z
N MET A 1 9.73 11.07 -8.32
CA MET A 1 8.37 11.59 -8.06
C MET A 1 7.81 10.85 -6.86
N VAL A 2 6.87 11.43 -6.10
CA VAL A 2 6.24 10.73 -4.98
C VAL A 2 5.31 9.65 -5.53
N THR A 3 5.41 8.45 -5.01
CA THR A 3 4.62 7.30 -5.43
C THR A 3 4.10 6.52 -4.22
N ILE A 4 2.88 6.02 -4.34
CA ILE A 4 2.27 5.08 -3.40
C ILE A 4 2.45 3.68 -3.98
N ARG A 5 3.24 2.86 -3.28
CA ARG A 5 3.63 1.51 -3.74
C ARG A 5 3.66 0.50 -2.62
N LEU A 6 3.81 -0.77 -3.00
CA LEU A 6 3.98 -1.89 -2.06
C LEU A 6 5.46 -2.07 -1.70
N ALA A 7 5.77 -1.98 -0.42
CA ALA A 7 7.02 -2.49 0.15
C ALA A 7 6.81 -3.94 0.59
N ARG A 8 7.68 -4.85 0.16
CA ARG A 8 7.53 -6.28 0.44
C ARG A 8 8.32 -6.64 1.69
N GLY A 9 7.60 -6.94 2.75
CA GLY A 9 8.11 -7.65 3.93
C GLY A 9 7.61 -9.10 3.99
N GLY A 10 7.58 -9.62 5.21
CA GLY A 10 7.21 -11.00 5.50
C GLY A 10 8.38 -11.96 5.34
N ALA A 11 8.09 -13.23 5.10
CA ALA A 11 9.06 -14.31 5.04
C ALA A 11 9.08 -14.99 3.67
N LYS A 12 10.05 -15.89 3.47
CA LYS A 12 10.10 -16.76 2.28
C LYS A 12 8.77 -17.49 2.14
N LYS A 13 8.15 -17.41 0.95
CA LYS A 13 6.82 -17.96 0.62
C LYS A 13 5.64 -17.42 1.46
N ARG A 14 5.85 -16.40 2.30
CA ARG A 14 4.80 -15.74 3.10
C ARG A 14 4.93 -14.22 3.00
N PRO A 15 4.56 -13.63 1.85
CA PRO A 15 4.73 -12.20 1.63
C PRO A 15 3.74 -11.39 2.48
N PHE A 16 4.21 -10.25 2.99
CA PHE A 16 3.36 -9.23 3.62
C PHE A 16 3.73 -7.89 3.01
N TYR A 17 2.76 -7.12 2.53
CA TYR A 17 3.03 -5.85 1.85
C TYR A 17 2.61 -4.68 2.71
N GLN A 18 3.49 -3.70 2.86
CA GLN A 18 3.14 -2.39 3.42
C GLN A 18 2.79 -1.45 2.27
N VAL A 19 1.74 -0.65 2.43
CA VAL A 19 1.40 0.41 1.48
C VAL A 19 2.06 1.69 1.96
N VAL A 20 3.04 2.18 1.20
CA VAL A 20 3.89 3.28 1.60
C VAL A 20 3.92 4.37 0.54
N VAL A 21 3.98 5.61 1.01
CA VAL A 21 4.23 6.82 0.23
C VAL A 21 5.72 7.09 0.27
N THR A 22 6.37 7.17 -0.89
CA THR A 22 7.83 7.28 -0.98
C THR A 22 8.25 8.01 -2.24
N ASP A 23 9.48 8.53 -2.27
CA ASP A 23 10.11 8.91 -3.54
C ASP A 23 10.36 7.63 -4.37
N SER A 24 10.00 7.68 -5.65
CA SER A 24 10.19 6.59 -6.61
C SER A 24 11.64 6.11 -6.71
N ARG A 25 12.61 7.01 -6.47
CA ARG A 25 14.06 6.73 -6.52
C ARG A 25 14.56 5.87 -5.36
N SER A 26 13.85 5.86 -4.24
CA SER A 26 14.23 5.07 -3.07
C SER A 26 14.11 3.57 -3.35
N PRO A 27 14.92 2.71 -2.71
CA PRO A 27 14.74 1.25 -2.79
C PRO A 27 13.33 0.83 -2.35
N ARG A 28 12.82 -0.29 -2.88
CA ARG A 28 11.44 -0.77 -2.63
C ARG A 28 11.11 -0.80 -1.13
N ASP A 29 12.02 -1.37 -0.34
CA ASP A 29 11.85 -1.58 1.11
C ASP A 29 12.69 -0.57 1.93
N GLY A 30 13.09 0.54 1.31
CA GLY A 30 13.93 1.57 1.91
C GLY A 30 13.13 2.63 2.67
N ARG A 31 13.73 3.81 2.79
CA ARG A 31 13.11 4.99 3.42
C ARG A 31 11.81 5.36 2.69
N PHE A 32 10.76 5.55 3.46
CA PHE A 32 9.46 6.08 3.01
C PHE A 32 9.13 7.36 3.79
N ILE A 33 8.14 8.11 3.29
CA ILE A 33 7.64 9.34 3.90
C ILE A 33 6.55 8.99 4.92
N GLU A 34 5.56 8.19 4.48
CA GLU A 34 4.40 7.81 5.28
C GLU A 34 3.96 6.38 4.95
N ARG A 35 3.43 5.67 5.95
CA ARG A 35 2.78 4.37 5.77
C ARG A 35 1.28 4.57 5.87
N VAL A 36 0.57 4.24 4.79
CA VAL A 36 -0.87 4.51 4.63
C VAL A 36 -1.72 3.23 4.63
N GLY A 37 -1.11 2.08 4.94
CA GLY A 37 -1.84 0.82 5.04
C GLY A 37 -0.96 -0.42 4.93
N PHE A 38 -1.61 -1.56 4.80
CA PHE A 38 -0.99 -2.85 4.51
C PHE A 38 -1.89 -3.76 3.69
N PHE A 39 -1.29 -4.74 3.03
CA PHE A 39 -1.95 -5.78 2.28
C PHE A 39 -1.30 -7.14 2.57
N ASN A 40 -2.12 -8.09 3.02
CA ASN A 40 -1.73 -9.46 3.29
C ASN A 40 -2.49 -10.43 2.35
N PRO A 41 -1.84 -10.93 1.27
CA PRO A 41 -2.49 -11.82 0.30
C PRO A 41 -2.77 -13.23 0.85
N ILE A 42 -2.15 -13.61 1.96
CA ILE A 42 -2.28 -14.94 2.58
C ILE A 42 -3.04 -14.87 3.90
N ALA A 43 -3.80 -13.79 4.12
CA ALA A 43 -4.66 -13.70 5.29
C ALA A 43 -5.70 -14.82 5.26
N THR A 44 -5.85 -15.52 6.40
CA THR A 44 -6.79 -16.62 6.57
C THR A 44 -7.58 -16.43 7.86
N GLY A 45 -8.79 -16.99 7.91
CA GLY A 45 -9.68 -16.89 9.05
C GLY A 45 -10.06 -15.43 9.35
N ASN A 46 -9.87 -15.00 10.60
CA ASN A 46 -10.24 -13.67 11.07
C ASN A 46 -9.12 -12.61 10.87
N ALA A 47 -8.05 -12.94 10.16
CA ALA A 47 -6.97 -11.99 9.91
C ALA A 47 -7.39 -10.95 8.85
N GLU A 48 -7.18 -9.67 9.14
CA GLU A 48 -7.47 -8.58 8.21
C GLU A 48 -6.54 -8.67 6.99
N ALA A 49 -7.13 -8.85 5.80
CA ALA A 49 -6.38 -9.01 4.55
C ALA A 49 -5.88 -7.68 3.98
N LEU A 50 -6.62 -6.59 4.20
CA LEU A 50 -6.34 -5.29 3.64
C LEU A 50 -6.82 -4.21 4.61
N ARG A 51 -5.93 -3.28 4.93
CA ARG A 51 -6.28 -2.07 5.66
C ARG A 51 -5.63 -0.88 4.98
N LEU A 52 -6.44 0.08 4.56
CA LEU A 52 -5.99 1.30 3.88
C LEU A 52 -6.57 2.51 4.60
N ASP A 53 -5.74 3.53 4.80
CA ASP A 53 -6.18 4.87 5.17
C ASP A 53 -6.52 5.63 3.88
N LEU A 54 -7.81 5.63 3.52
CA LEU A 54 -8.28 6.24 2.28
C LEU A 54 -8.12 7.76 2.28
N ASP A 55 -8.31 8.42 3.42
CA ASP A 55 -8.19 9.87 3.55
C ASP A 55 -6.76 10.33 3.28
N ARG A 56 -5.76 9.62 3.84
CA ARG A 56 -4.35 9.90 3.57
C ARG A 56 -3.95 9.59 2.14
N ILE A 57 -4.47 8.50 1.56
CA ILE A 57 -4.20 8.16 0.16
C ILE A 57 -4.74 9.25 -0.77
N GLU A 58 -5.97 9.70 -0.58
CA GLU A 58 -6.59 10.75 -1.40
C GLU A 58 -5.88 12.09 -1.27
N HIS A 59 -5.44 12.44 -0.06
CA HIS A 59 -4.60 13.61 0.17
C HIS A 59 -3.32 13.58 -0.68
N TRP A 60 -2.58 12.47 -0.66
CA TRP A 60 -1.34 12.35 -1.43
C TRP A 60 -1.58 12.34 -2.94
N ILE A 61 -2.68 11.73 -3.41
CA ILE A 61 -3.08 11.79 -4.82
C ILE A 61 -3.39 13.24 -5.22
N GLY A 62 -4.09 14.00 -4.37
CA GLY A 62 -4.37 15.43 -4.59
C GLY A 62 -3.10 16.29 -4.67
N LEU A 63 -2.02 15.89 -3.97
CA LEU A 63 -0.70 16.51 -4.08
C LEU A 63 0.13 16.03 -5.29
N GLY A 64 -0.42 15.16 -6.14
CA GLY A 64 0.21 14.67 -7.36
C GLY A 64 1.04 13.39 -7.18
N ALA A 65 0.85 12.63 -6.09
CA ALA A 65 1.47 11.32 -5.96
C ALA A 65 0.89 10.32 -6.98
N THR A 66 1.75 9.54 -7.61
CA THR A 66 1.34 8.46 -8.52
C THR A 66 1.10 7.16 -7.75
N VAL A 67 0.20 6.31 -8.25
CA VAL A 67 -0.16 5.04 -7.61
C VAL A 67 0.29 3.87 -8.49
N SER A 68 0.82 2.80 -7.90
CA SER A 68 1.12 1.59 -8.68
C SER A 68 -0.15 0.82 -9.05
N ASP A 69 -0.11 0.05 -10.14
CA ASP A 69 -1.27 -0.69 -10.65
C ASP A 69 -1.94 -1.57 -9.60
N ARG A 70 -1.13 -2.31 -8.82
CA ARG A 70 -1.65 -3.19 -7.77
C ARG A 70 -2.31 -2.39 -6.64
N VAL A 71 -1.74 -1.26 -6.24
CA VAL A 71 -2.32 -0.40 -5.20
C VAL A 71 -3.61 0.23 -5.71
N SER A 72 -3.69 0.61 -6.98
CA SER A 72 -4.93 1.08 -7.61
C SER A 72 -6.06 0.05 -7.54
N THR A 73 -5.77 -1.24 -7.83
CA THR A 73 -6.76 -2.31 -7.63
C THR A 73 -7.18 -2.45 -6.17
N LEU A 74 -6.23 -2.43 -5.22
CA LEU A 74 -6.55 -2.56 -3.80
C LEU A 74 -7.40 -1.40 -3.26
N ILE A 75 -7.15 -0.17 -3.73
CA ILE A 75 -7.99 0.99 -3.38
C ILE A 75 -9.42 0.78 -3.89
N LYS A 76 -9.59 0.28 -5.13
CA LYS A 76 -10.92 -0.03 -5.68
C LYS A 76 -11.62 -1.12 -4.87
N ASP A 77 -10.90 -2.15 -4.46
CA ASP A 77 -11.46 -3.25 -3.66
C ASP A 77 -11.87 -2.75 -2.26
N ALA A 78 -11.04 -1.92 -1.62
CA ALA A 78 -11.36 -1.30 -0.33
C ALA A 78 -12.60 -0.40 -0.40
N LYS A 79 -12.72 0.43 -1.45
CA LYS A 79 -13.90 1.30 -1.66
C LYS A 79 -15.20 0.55 -1.91
N LYS A 80 -15.14 -0.70 -2.39
CA LYS A 80 -16.34 -1.55 -2.58
C LYS A 80 -16.77 -2.28 -1.32
N ALA A 81 -15.82 -2.53 -0.41
CA ALA A 81 -16.06 -3.25 0.83
C ALA A 81 -16.58 -2.35 1.96
N ALA A 82 -16.37 -1.03 1.84
CA ALA A 82 -16.96 0.00 2.69
C ALA A 82 -18.40 0.30 2.26
#